data_AF-A0A7X8K6F9-F1
#
_entry.id   AF-A0A7X8K6F9-F1
#
_cell.length_a   1.000
_cell.length_b   1.000
_cell.length_c   1.000
_cell.angle_alpha   90.00
_cell.angle_beta   90.00
_cell.angle_gamma   90.00
#
_symmetry.space_group_name_H-M   'P 1'
#
loop_
_entity.id
_entity.type
_entity.pdbx_description
1 polymer ?
#
loop_
_entity_poly.entity_id
_entity_poly.type
_entity_poly.pdbx_seq_one_letter_code
_entity_poly.pdbx_strand_id
1 'polypeptide(L)'
;LCKPQVGYEECRYVFFPGCQAGAIAPEAVFKAYMDLAGRLEGGVGLMNACCGAIAKWAGRTAIYEECEELLKNELKKLGNPQIIAACPTCKKTLEEMTGSEVRGIWDILNENGLPKGASQYDRPLIMHDSCSARGDSDMQTAIRKLTDSLGCTLKEVPYNGDMTECCGYGGLVSYVNKELASKMAKSCTKDEDIPFISYCMACRDRFAREGRESMHVLELVYAAPAGNPPDISEKRKNRLNLKRRLLKEIWNEEVIEVNPEYKIVIPEDVAKILDERMILEEDVYAVIEEYHAGGSAVYDEISGMLTSSLRRGNVTFWLQFTEDEADAYTICGAYSHRMKVRTRFEV
;
A
#
# COMPACT_ATOMS: atom_id res chain seq x y z
N LEU A 1 10.65 -3.52 6.61
CA LEU A 1 12.05 -3.02 6.59
C LEU A 1 12.20 -2.12 7.80
N CYS A 2 13.17 -2.39 8.67
CA CYS A 2 13.52 -1.55 9.81
C CYS A 2 15.03 -1.34 9.82
N LYS A 3 15.49 -0.10 9.72
CA LYS A 3 16.93 0.25 9.71
C LYS A 3 17.15 1.62 10.35
N PRO A 4 18.26 1.83 11.09
CA PRO A 4 18.66 3.15 11.55
C PRO A 4 19.18 3.99 10.37
N GLN A 5 19.24 5.32 10.56
CA GLN A 5 19.96 6.19 9.62
C GLN A 5 21.44 5.79 9.56
N VAL A 6 22.04 5.82 8.37
CA VAL A 6 23.48 5.57 8.22
C VAL A 6 24.29 6.51 9.11
N GLY A 7 25.23 5.96 9.88
CA GLY A 7 26.02 6.70 10.86
C GLY A 7 25.42 6.76 12.28
N TYR A 8 24.25 6.17 12.50
CA TYR A 8 23.58 6.10 13.80
C TYR A 8 23.33 4.64 14.20
N GLU A 9 23.65 4.29 15.45
CA GLU A 9 23.27 2.99 16.03
C GLU A 9 21.85 3.05 16.62
N GLU A 10 21.55 4.13 17.34
CA GLU A 10 20.22 4.51 17.81
C GLU A 10 19.76 5.79 17.12
N CYS A 11 18.46 5.96 16.94
CA CYS A 11 17.89 7.14 16.30
C CYS A 11 17.02 7.91 17.29
N ARG A 12 16.99 9.24 17.18
CA ARG A 12 16.04 10.09 17.91
C ARG A 12 14.62 9.94 17.35
N TYR A 13 14.51 9.74 16.04
CA TYR A 13 13.24 9.60 15.33
C TYR A 13 13.18 8.31 14.51
N VAL A 14 11.98 7.82 14.24
CA VAL A 14 11.73 6.79 13.23
C VAL A 14 10.57 7.21 12.35
N PHE A 15 10.80 7.21 11.04
CA PHE A 15 9.75 7.45 10.07
C PHE A 15 8.97 6.16 9.79
N PHE A 16 7.66 6.21 10.02
CA PHE A 16 6.72 5.13 9.76
C PHE A 16 5.74 5.56 8.65
N PRO A 17 6.06 5.28 7.37
CA PRO A 17 5.21 5.67 6.24
C PRO A 17 3.89 4.89 6.19
N GLY A 18 3.86 3.68 6.74
CA GLY A 18 2.74 2.75 6.63
C GLY A 18 2.73 1.96 5.32
N CYS A 19 2.07 0.80 5.36
CA CYS A 19 2.13 -0.18 4.27
C CYS A 19 1.47 0.27 2.97
N GLN A 20 0.40 1.07 3.04
CA GLN A 20 -0.31 1.58 1.85
C GLN A 20 0.51 2.67 1.14
N ALA A 21 1.25 3.50 1.87
CA ALA A 21 2.09 4.53 1.27
C ALA A 21 3.17 3.91 0.37
N GLY A 22 3.87 2.88 0.85
CA GLY A 22 4.88 2.17 0.03
C GLY A 22 4.28 1.34 -1.11
N ALA A 23 2.96 1.08 -1.08
CA ALA A 23 2.26 0.34 -2.13
C ALA A 23 1.76 1.25 -3.25
N ILE A 24 1.30 2.45 -2.91
CA ILE A 24 0.60 3.37 -3.82
C ILE A 24 1.53 4.48 -4.31
N ALA A 25 2.34 5.05 -3.42
CA ALA A 25 3.21 6.19 -3.73
C ALA A 25 4.64 5.94 -3.20
N PRO A 26 5.35 4.92 -3.72
CA PRO A 26 6.70 4.57 -3.23
C PRO A 26 7.69 5.73 -3.37
N GLU A 27 7.56 6.55 -4.43
CA GLU A 27 8.42 7.74 -4.62
C GLU A 27 8.20 8.78 -3.52
N ALA A 28 6.94 9.03 -3.12
CA ALA A 28 6.64 9.95 -2.02
C ALA A 28 7.24 9.44 -0.71
N VAL A 29 7.21 8.12 -0.45
CA VAL A 29 7.83 7.53 0.75
C VAL A 29 9.35 7.69 0.74
N PHE A 30 10.00 7.40 -0.40
CA PHE A 30 11.44 7.55 -0.53
C PHE A 30 11.88 9.00 -0.27
N LYS A 31 11.25 9.96 -0.95
CA LYS A 31 11.54 11.39 -0.79
C LYS A 31 11.24 11.88 0.63
N ALA A 32 10.14 11.43 1.24
CA ALA A 32 9.82 11.76 2.63
C ALA A 32 10.89 11.29 3.60
N TYR A 33 11.39 10.07 3.42
CA TYR A 33 12.45 9.57 4.27
C TYR A 33 13.74 10.39 4.10
N MET A 34 14.15 10.64 2.86
CA MET A 34 15.36 11.42 2.56
C MET A 34 15.30 12.83 3.13
N ASP A 35 14.14 13.48 3.02
CA ASP A 35 13.91 14.82 3.56
C ASP A 35 13.97 14.85 5.09
N LEU A 36 13.26 13.94 5.77
CA LEU A 36 13.29 13.86 7.23
C LEU A 36 14.71 13.55 7.74
N ALA A 37 15.40 12.58 7.14
CA ALA A 37 16.76 12.20 7.51
C ALA A 37 17.79 13.32 7.24
N GLY A 38 17.52 14.20 6.27
CA GLY A 38 18.37 15.34 5.95
C GLY A 38 18.10 16.59 6.80
N ARG A 39 16.91 16.73 7.39
CA ARG A 39 16.50 17.93 8.14
C ARG A 39 16.42 17.74 9.66
N LEU A 40 16.24 16.52 10.15
CA LEU A 40 16.12 16.26 11.58
C LEU A 40 17.45 15.80 12.19
N GLU A 41 17.84 16.46 13.29
CA GLU A 41 19.04 16.11 14.04
C GLU A 41 18.82 14.88 14.95
N GLY A 42 19.89 14.11 15.17
CA GLY A 42 19.87 12.95 16.07
C GLY A 42 19.46 11.63 15.40
N GLY A 43 19.37 11.59 14.07
CA GLY A 43 19.13 10.38 13.30
C GLY A 43 17.64 10.04 13.15
N VAL A 44 17.27 9.64 11.93
CA VAL A 44 15.93 9.20 11.53
C VAL A 44 16.00 7.78 10.98
N GLY A 45 15.59 6.82 11.78
CA GLY A 45 15.39 5.45 11.31
C GLY A 45 14.22 5.35 10.34
N LEU A 46 14.17 4.29 9.55
CA LEU A 46 13.03 3.96 8.69
C LEU A 46 12.40 2.66 9.14
N MET A 47 11.09 2.69 9.41
CA MET A 47 10.28 1.50 9.65
C MET A 47 9.15 1.41 8.62
N ASN A 48 9.46 0.86 7.46
CA ASN A 48 8.48 0.57 6.42
C ASN A 48 7.81 -0.79 6.69
N ALA A 49 6.67 -0.74 7.39
CA ALA A 49 5.93 -1.90 7.90
C ALA A 49 4.40 -1.68 7.91
N CYS A 50 3.65 -2.74 8.24
CA CYS A 50 2.23 -2.65 8.56
C CYS A 50 2.06 -2.37 10.06
N CYS A 51 1.12 -1.51 10.45
CA CYS A 51 0.82 -1.23 11.87
C CYS A 51 -0.13 -2.28 12.52
N GLY A 52 -0.58 -3.29 11.77
CA GLY A 52 -1.50 -4.32 12.29
C GLY A 52 -2.98 -3.94 12.24
N ALA A 53 -3.36 -2.72 11.85
CA ALA A 53 -4.75 -2.26 11.85
C ALA A 53 -5.72 -3.19 11.08
N ILE A 54 -5.28 -3.76 9.95
CA ILE A 54 -6.08 -4.73 9.16
C ILE A 54 -6.38 -6.01 9.95
N ALA A 55 -5.38 -6.55 10.67
CA ALA A 55 -5.57 -7.73 11.50
C ALA A 55 -6.49 -7.44 12.69
N LYS A 56 -6.34 -6.25 13.30
CA LYS A 56 -7.22 -5.77 14.37
C LYS A 56 -8.67 -5.65 13.91
N TRP A 57 -8.93 -5.00 12.77
CA TRP A 57 -10.28 -4.91 12.20
C TRP A 57 -10.87 -6.27 11.82
N ALA A 58 -10.02 -7.24 11.47
CA ALA A 58 -10.43 -8.61 11.14
C ALA A 58 -10.77 -9.46 12.38
N GLY A 59 -10.55 -8.96 13.60
CA GLY A 59 -10.62 -9.77 14.82
C GLY A 59 -9.56 -10.87 14.87
N ARG A 60 -8.45 -10.72 14.14
CA ARG A 60 -7.34 -11.68 14.08
C ARG A 60 -6.33 -11.35 15.18
N THR A 61 -6.73 -11.53 16.44
CA THR A 61 -5.95 -11.13 17.62
C THR A 61 -4.53 -11.67 17.61
N ALA A 62 -4.33 -12.97 17.35
CA ALA A 62 -2.98 -13.56 17.30
C ALA A 62 -2.06 -12.90 16.26
N ILE A 63 -2.58 -12.61 15.05
CA ILE A 63 -1.80 -11.94 14.00
C ILE A 63 -1.48 -10.48 14.40
N TYR A 64 -2.42 -9.83 15.09
CA TYR A 64 -2.21 -8.48 15.59
C TYR A 64 -1.14 -8.45 16.69
N GLU A 65 -1.19 -9.39 17.64
CA GLU A 65 -0.20 -9.54 18.72
C GLU A 65 1.20 -9.85 18.19
N GLU A 66 1.32 -10.76 17.22
CA GLU A 66 2.60 -11.03 16.52
C GLU A 66 3.16 -9.77 15.85
N CYS A 67 2.29 -8.97 15.21
CA CYS A 67 2.68 -7.71 14.59
C CYS A 67 3.14 -6.69 15.64
N GLU A 68 2.43 -6.61 16.76
CA GLU A 68 2.75 -5.72 17.88
C GLU A 68 4.11 -6.07 18.51
N GLU A 69 4.35 -7.35 18.80
CA GLU A 69 5.63 -7.82 19.33
C GLU A 69 6.78 -7.50 18.37
N LEU A 70 6.60 -7.76 17.08
CA LEU A 70 7.60 -7.45 16.06
C LEU A 70 7.91 -5.96 16.04
N LEU A 71 6.90 -5.10 15.98
CA LEU A 71 7.11 -3.65 15.92
C LEU A 71 7.78 -3.11 17.18
N LYS A 72 7.37 -3.55 18.37
CA LYS A 72 7.99 -3.17 19.65
C LYS A 72 9.46 -3.59 19.71
N ASN A 73 9.77 -4.81 19.28
CA ASN A 73 11.15 -5.30 19.23
C ASN A 73 12.00 -4.50 18.26
N GLU A 74 11.48 -4.16 17.08
CA GLU A 74 12.20 -3.33 16.11
C GLU A 74 12.40 -1.89 16.58
N LEU A 75 11.42 -1.28 17.25
CA LEU A 75 11.55 0.04 17.87
C LEU A 75 12.63 0.03 18.97
N LYS A 76 12.67 -1.02 19.80
CA LYS A 76 13.68 -1.18 20.84
C LYS A 76 15.10 -1.26 20.27
N LYS A 77 15.28 -1.95 19.13
CA LYS A 77 16.58 -2.01 18.43
C LYS A 77 17.05 -0.65 17.93
N LEU A 78 16.15 0.29 17.70
CA LEU A 78 16.47 1.65 17.27
C LEU A 78 16.66 2.64 18.45
N GLY A 79 16.60 2.16 19.70
CA GLY A 79 16.69 3.02 20.89
C GLY A 79 15.35 3.60 21.35
N ASN A 80 14.21 3.04 20.93
CA ASN A 80 12.86 3.57 21.15
C ASN A 80 12.70 5.04 20.70
N PRO A 81 12.95 5.34 19.41
CA PRO A 81 12.82 6.67 18.85
C PRO A 81 11.39 7.23 18.94
N GLN A 82 11.25 8.54 18.85
CA GLN A 82 9.97 9.19 18.60
C GLN A 82 9.44 8.81 17.21
N ILE A 83 8.23 8.27 17.15
CA ILE A 83 7.63 7.81 15.90
C ILE A 83 7.05 9.00 15.14
N ILE A 84 7.36 9.09 13.85
CA ILE A 84 6.77 10.02 12.89
C ILE A 84 5.92 9.20 11.92
N ALA A 85 4.60 9.24 12.05
CA ALA A 85 3.67 8.52 11.19
C ALA A 85 3.20 9.35 10.00
N ALA A 86 3.11 8.73 8.82
CA ALA A 86 2.57 9.36 7.61
C ALA A 86 1.07 9.09 7.38
N CYS A 87 0.43 8.30 8.24
CA CYS A 87 -0.94 7.84 8.08
C CYS A 87 -1.71 7.99 9.40
N PRO A 88 -2.90 8.61 9.40
CA PRO A 88 -3.74 8.78 10.60
C PRO A 88 -4.06 7.47 11.32
N THR A 89 -4.38 6.41 10.58
CA THR A 89 -4.64 5.09 11.15
C THR A 89 -3.36 4.52 11.78
N CYS A 90 -2.21 4.68 11.15
CA CYS A 90 -0.94 4.23 11.72
C CYS A 90 -0.60 4.99 12.99
N LYS A 91 -0.79 6.33 13.03
CA LYS A 91 -0.61 7.16 14.23
C LYS A 91 -1.39 6.58 15.41
N LYS A 92 -2.73 6.53 15.30
CA LYS A 92 -3.60 6.02 16.37
C LYS A 92 -3.27 4.58 16.79
N THR A 93 -3.02 3.69 15.82
CA THR A 93 -2.70 2.29 16.12
C THR A 93 -1.38 2.16 16.87
N LEU A 94 -0.36 2.94 16.48
CA LEU A 94 0.96 2.90 17.12
C LEU A 94 0.95 3.57 18.49
N GLU A 95 0.16 4.65 18.69
CA GLU A 95 -0.07 5.26 20.01
C GLU A 95 -0.69 4.26 20.98
N GLU A 96 -1.79 3.60 20.56
CA GLU A 96 -2.43 2.55 21.36
C GLU A 96 -1.47 1.38 21.66
N MET A 97 -0.67 0.97 20.69
CA MET A 97 0.26 -0.15 20.80
C MET A 97 1.43 0.15 21.74
N THR A 98 2.03 1.33 21.62
CA THR A 98 3.27 1.69 22.33
C THR A 98 3.00 2.43 23.63
N GLY A 99 1.80 2.97 23.82
CA GLY A 99 1.47 3.86 24.94
C GLY A 99 2.25 5.19 24.91
N SER A 100 2.88 5.52 23.78
CA SER A 100 3.72 6.71 23.59
C SER A 100 3.09 7.62 22.55
N GLU A 101 3.39 8.92 22.64
CA GLU A 101 2.98 9.89 21.63
C GLU A 101 3.59 9.55 20.27
N VAL A 102 2.77 9.65 19.21
CA VAL A 102 3.22 9.50 17.82
C VAL A 102 2.94 10.78 17.07
N ARG A 103 3.98 11.38 16.50
CA ARG A 103 3.84 12.63 15.73
C ARG A 103 3.40 12.35 14.31
N GLY A 104 2.57 13.22 13.75
CA GLY A 104 2.29 13.20 12.32
C GLY A 104 3.43 13.82 11.53
N ILE A 105 3.73 13.30 10.35
CA ILE A 105 4.65 13.96 9.42
C ILE A 105 4.19 15.39 9.06
N TRP A 106 2.88 15.64 9.08
CA TRP A 106 2.30 16.97 8.86
C TRP A 106 2.70 17.98 9.93
N ASP A 107 2.88 17.55 11.18
CA ASP A 107 3.33 18.43 12.26
C ASP A 107 4.79 18.86 12.00
N ILE A 108 5.63 17.90 11.64
CA ILE A 108 7.04 18.15 11.28
C ILE A 108 7.16 19.09 10.08
N LEU A 109 6.33 18.90 9.05
CA LEU A 109 6.32 19.75 7.86
C LEU A 109 5.81 21.16 8.14
N ASN A 110 4.84 21.32 9.03
CA ASN A 110 4.35 22.63 9.45
C ASN A 110 5.34 23.39 10.33
N GLU A 111 6.16 22.69 11.12
CA GLU A 111 7.21 23.27 11.96
C GLU A 111 8.46 23.66 11.17
N ASN A 112 8.94 22.76 10.31
CA ASN A 112 10.21 22.92 9.61
C ASN A 112 10.06 23.53 8.21
N GLY A 113 8.82 23.77 7.78
CA GLY A 113 8.48 24.18 6.42
C GLY A 113 8.51 23.03 5.40
N LEU A 114 8.05 23.36 4.19
CA LEU A 114 8.02 22.43 3.05
C LEU A 114 9.44 22.13 2.53
N PRO A 115 9.68 20.92 2.01
CA PRO A 115 10.94 20.59 1.34
C PRO A 115 11.12 21.42 0.06
N LYS A 116 12.36 21.56 -0.39
CA LYS A 116 12.66 22.21 -1.67
C LYS A 116 12.02 21.43 -2.83
N GLY A 117 11.34 22.15 -3.73
CA GLY A 117 10.70 21.54 -4.90
C GLY A 117 9.33 20.94 -4.61
N ALA A 118 8.70 21.27 -3.48
CA ALA A 118 7.29 20.96 -3.26
C ALA A 118 6.42 21.50 -4.40
N SER A 119 5.44 20.72 -4.84
CA SER A 119 4.55 21.12 -5.92
C SER A 119 3.66 22.27 -5.47
N GLN A 120 3.54 23.30 -6.31
CA GLN A 120 2.42 24.23 -6.21
C GLN A 120 1.22 23.63 -6.95
N TYR A 121 0.05 23.75 -6.34
CA TYR A 121 -1.20 23.26 -6.92
C TYR A 121 -2.20 24.41 -7.03
N ASP A 122 -2.54 24.78 -8.26
CA ASP A 122 -3.27 26.01 -8.61
C ASP A 122 -4.77 25.79 -8.87
N ARG A 123 -5.22 24.53 -8.93
CA ARG A 123 -6.64 24.19 -9.09
C ARG A 123 -7.32 24.06 -7.72
N PRO A 124 -8.64 24.34 -7.63
CA PRO A 124 -9.42 24.00 -6.45
C PRO A 124 -9.31 22.51 -6.10
N LEU A 125 -9.32 22.20 -4.81
CA LEU A 125 -9.27 20.84 -4.27
C LEU A 125 -10.38 20.63 -3.26
N ILE A 126 -10.81 19.37 -3.11
CA ILE A 126 -11.68 18.97 -2.01
C ILE A 126 -10.88 18.11 -1.05
N MET A 127 -10.79 18.57 0.20
CA MET A 127 -10.17 17.79 1.27
C MET A 127 -11.09 16.66 1.67
N HIS A 128 -10.55 15.44 1.68
CA HIS A 128 -11.19 14.28 2.29
C HIS A 128 -10.50 13.93 3.59
N ASP A 129 -11.15 14.29 4.70
CA ASP A 129 -10.69 13.94 6.04
C ASP A 129 -10.85 12.44 6.29
N SER A 130 -9.74 11.77 6.63
CA SER A 130 -9.78 10.33 6.87
C SER A 130 -10.64 10.00 8.10
N CYS A 131 -11.31 8.86 8.10
CA CYS A 131 -12.12 8.46 9.26
C CYS A 131 -11.32 8.34 10.56
N SER A 132 -10.01 8.02 10.47
CA SER A 132 -9.12 7.99 11.62
C SER A 132 -8.77 9.38 12.17
N ALA A 133 -9.07 10.48 11.49
CA ALA A 133 -8.89 11.84 11.99
C ALA A 133 -10.14 12.41 12.67
N ARG A 134 -11.25 11.66 12.69
CA ARG A 134 -12.47 12.08 13.37
C ARG A 134 -12.20 12.32 14.86
N GLY A 135 -12.67 13.45 15.38
CA GLY A 135 -12.44 13.92 16.75
C GLY A 135 -11.02 14.40 17.04
N ASP A 136 -10.14 14.48 16.02
CA ASP A 136 -8.77 15.01 16.15
C ASP A 136 -8.69 16.35 15.39
N SER A 137 -9.21 17.42 16.02
CA SER A 137 -9.23 18.77 15.45
C SER A 137 -7.84 19.30 15.14
N ASP A 138 -6.84 18.87 15.90
CA ASP A 138 -5.46 19.30 15.76
C ASP A 138 -4.86 18.72 14.47
N MET A 139 -5.04 17.42 14.22
CA MET A 139 -4.67 16.80 12.96
C MET A 139 -5.38 17.44 11.77
N GLN A 140 -6.70 17.65 11.88
CA GLN A 140 -7.50 18.26 10.82
C GLN A 140 -7.03 19.69 10.48
N THR A 141 -6.65 20.46 11.50
CA THR A 141 -6.12 21.82 11.36
C THR A 141 -4.71 21.79 10.78
N ALA A 142 -3.85 20.90 11.26
CA ALA A 142 -2.48 20.75 10.79
C ALA A 142 -2.42 20.37 9.30
N ILE A 143 -3.30 19.48 8.86
CA ILE A 143 -3.42 19.13 7.43
C ILE A 143 -3.88 20.32 6.59
N ARG A 144 -4.90 21.06 7.03
CA ARG A 144 -5.38 22.27 6.32
C ARG A 144 -4.27 23.32 6.19
N LYS A 145 -3.52 23.57 7.28
CA LYS A 145 -2.35 24.46 7.28
C LYS A 145 -1.27 23.99 6.31
N LEU A 146 -1.02 22.68 6.25
CA LEU A 146 -0.04 22.10 5.34
C LEU A 146 -0.46 22.29 3.87
N THR A 147 -1.75 22.10 3.56
CA THR A 147 -2.27 22.34 2.21
C THR A 147 -2.28 23.82 1.83
N ASP A 148 -2.57 24.71 2.76
CA ASP A 148 -2.47 26.17 2.55
C ASP A 148 -1.02 26.57 2.20
N SER A 149 -0.04 25.99 2.90
CA SER A 149 1.39 26.20 2.63
C SER A 149 1.82 25.71 1.23
N LEU A 150 1.11 24.73 0.66
CA LEU A 150 1.31 24.25 -0.72
C LEU A 150 0.63 25.15 -1.78
N GLY A 151 -0.07 26.21 -1.34
CA GLY A 151 -0.85 27.10 -2.21
C GLY A 151 -2.19 26.52 -2.65
N CYS A 152 -2.63 25.42 -2.04
CA CYS A 152 -3.89 24.78 -2.41
C CYS A 152 -5.09 25.64 -2.03
N THR A 153 -6.05 25.80 -2.94
CA THR A 153 -7.35 26.39 -2.62
C THR A 153 -8.35 25.27 -2.32
N LEU A 154 -8.79 25.14 -1.07
CA LEU A 154 -9.78 24.15 -0.68
C LEU A 154 -11.20 24.67 -0.93
N LYS A 155 -12.02 23.89 -1.64
CA LYS A 155 -13.46 24.10 -1.75
C LYS A 155 -14.16 23.48 -0.55
N GLU A 156 -14.95 24.28 0.15
CA GLU A 156 -15.80 23.81 1.23
C GLU A 156 -16.95 22.95 0.69
N VAL A 157 -17.16 21.80 1.32
CA VAL A 157 -18.25 20.85 1.01
C VAL A 157 -19.01 20.49 2.29
N PRO A 158 -20.31 20.14 2.24
CA PRO A 158 -21.10 19.86 3.44
C PRO A 158 -20.54 18.71 4.31
N TYR A 159 -19.96 17.69 3.68
CA TYR A 159 -19.38 16.52 4.36
C TYR A 159 -17.86 16.66 4.48
N ASN A 160 -17.42 17.51 5.41
CA ASN A 160 -16.01 17.74 5.72
C ASN A 160 -15.70 17.51 7.21
N GLY A 161 -14.41 17.44 7.57
CA GLY A 161 -13.97 17.25 8.96
C GLY A 161 -14.56 15.98 9.57
N ASP A 162 -15.15 16.12 10.75
CA ASP A 162 -15.84 15.03 11.45
C ASP A 162 -17.09 14.52 10.74
N MET A 163 -17.65 15.28 9.79
CA MET A 163 -18.82 14.86 8.99
C MET A 163 -18.44 14.10 7.72
N THR A 164 -17.14 13.96 7.42
CA THR A 164 -16.67 13.27 6.21
C THR A 164 -17.13 11.81 6.18
N GLU A 165 -17.69 11.40 5.04
CA GLU A 165 -18.14 10.04 4.80
C GLU A 165 -16.95 9.07 4.66
N CYS A 166 -17.19 7.77 4.88
CA CYS A 166 -16.13 6.76 4.76
C CYS A 166 -15.88 6.38 3.28
N CYS A 167 -14.62 6.35 2.84
CA CYS A 167 -14.23 5.93 1.48
C CYS A 167 -14.44 4.43 1.17
N GLY A 168 -14.86 3.64 2.15
CA GLY A 168 -15.11 2.20 2.00
C GLY A 168 -13.86 1.30 2.09
N TYR A 169 -12.68 1.83 2.40
CA TYR A 169 -11.49 1.00 2.62
C TYR A 169 -11.45 0.33 3.99
N GLY A 170 -11.61 1.14 5.05
CA GLY A 170 -11.49 0.73 6.45
C GLY A 170 -12.56 -0.28 6.89
N GLY A 171 -12.35 -0.93 8.03
CA GLY A 171 -13.27 -1.98 8.51
C GLY A 171 -13.38 -3.18 7.57
N LEU A 172 -12.44 -3.31 6.63
CA LEU A 172 -12.34 -4.38 5.63
C LEU A 172 -13.47 -4.42 4.59
N VAL A 173 -14.29 -3.36 4.47
CA VAL A 173 -15.39 -3.33 3.50
C VAL A 173 -14.89 -3.57 2.08
N SER A 174 -13.77 -2.95 1.71
CA SER A 174 -13.10 -3.15 0.41
C SER A 174 -12.67 -4.59 0.12
N TYR A 175 -12.50 -5.43 1.13
CA TYR A 175 -12.10 -6.83 0.98
C TYR A 175 -13.28 -7.80 1.08
N VAL A 176 -14.34 -7.43 1.80
CA VAL A 176 -15.50 -8.29 2.07
C VAL A 176 -16.65 -8.02 1.11
N ASN A 177 -16.90 -6.75 0.76
CA ASN A 177 -17.99 -6.34 -0.12
C ASN A 177 -17.54 -5.18 -1.02
N LYS A 178 -16.94 -5.54 -2.16
CA LYS A 178 -16.40 -4.59 -3.16
C LYS A 178 -17.47 -3.67 -3.74
N GLU A 179 -18.67 -4.19 -3.98
CA GLU A 179 -19.78 -3.40 -4.51
C GLU A 179 -20.19 -2.30 -3.52
N LEU A 180 -20.32 -2.64 -2.23
CA LEU A 180 -20.60 -1.66 -1.19
C LEU A 180 -19.45 -0.65 -1.06
N ALA A 181 -18.20 -1.09 -1.06
CA ALA A 181 -17.05 -0.19 -1.01
C ALA A 181 -17.02 0.79 -2.20
N SER A 182 -17.43 0.35 -3.40
CA SER A 182 -17.57 1.23 -4.58
C SER A 182 -18.70 2.23 -4.38
N LYS A 183 -19.88 1.80 -3.91
CA LYS A 183 -20.99 2.72 -3.59
C LYS A 183 -20.59 3.78 -2.56
N MET A 184 -19.85 3.41 -1.51
CA MET A 184 -19.35 4.33 -0.50
C MET A 184 -18.37 5.36 -1.09
N ALA A 185 -17.40 4.92 -1.88
CA ALA A 185 -16.44 5.82 -2.54
C ALA A 185 -17.13 6.76 -3.56
N LYS A 186 -18.11 6.27 -4.32
CA LYS A 186 -18.93 7.08 -5.22
C LYS A 186 -19.79 8.10 -4.48
N SER A 187 -20.31 7.76 -3.29
CA SER A 187 -21.04 8.71 -2.43
C SER A 187 -20.15 9.89 -2.05
N CYS A 188 -18.93 9.60 -1.57
CA CYS A 188 -17.95 10.62 -1.18
C CYS A 188 -17.57 11.58 -2.32
N THR A 189 -17.74 11.15 -3.57
CA THR A 189 -17.24 11.85 -4.76
C THR A 189 -18.35 12.27 -5.72
N LYS A 190 -19.62 12.20 -5.30
CA LYS A 190 -20.79 12.22 -6.20
C LYS A 190 -20.92 13.51 -7.04
N ASP A 191 -20.52 14.65 -6.51
CA ASP A 191 -20.96 15.95 -7.04
C ASP A 191 -19.82 16.85 -7.55
N GLU A 192 -18.65 16.29 -7.86
CA GLU A 192 -17.44 17.09 -8.03
C GLU A 192 -16.56 16.61 -9.19
N ASP A 193 -16.41 17.46 -10.21
CA ASP A 193 -15.31 17.39 -11.20
C ASP A 193 -14.00 17.98 -10.64
N ILE A 194 -13.99 18.29 -9.35
CA ILE A 194 -12.88 18.89 -8.63
C ILE A 194 -12.02 17.77 -8.03
N PRO A 195 -10.68 17.83 -8.19
CA PRO A 195 -9.80 16.79 -7.67
C PRO A 195 -9.82 16.71 -6.13
N PHE A 196 -9.64 15.50 -5.61
CA PHE A 196 -9.66 15.23 -4.17
C PHE A 196 -8.25 15.14 -3.61
N ILE A 197 -8.01 15.77 -2.46
CA ILE A 197 -6.81 15.61 -1.67
C ILE A 197 -7.12 14.91 -0.36
N SER A 198 -6.31 13.95 0.02
CA SER A 198 -6.42 13.27 1.32
C SER A 198 -5.06 13.10 1.98
N TYR A 199 -5.07 12.69 3.23
CA TYR A 199 -3.87 12.36 4.01
C TYR A 199 -3.95 10.92 4.53
N CYS A 200 -4.74 10.09 3.84
CA CYS A 200 -4.77 8.65 3.98
C CYS A 200 -4.63 8.03 2.60
N MET A 201 -3.52 7.32 2.37
CA MET A 201 -3.21 6.73 1.06
C MET A 201 -4.31 5.78 0.56
N ALA A 202 -5.02 5.13 1.48
CA ALA A 202 -6.15 4.28 1.12
C ALA A 202 -7.37 5.07 0.62
N CYS A 203 -7.67 6.25 1.18
CA CYS A 203 -8.73 7.11 0.64
C CYS A 203 -8.39 7.58 -0.76
N ARG A 204 -7.15 8.06 -0.97
CA ARG A 204 -6.61 8.42 -2.28
C ARG A 204 -6.76 7.29 -3.31
N ASP A 205 -6.34 6.07 -2.96
CA ASP A 205 -6.44 4.91 -3.87
C ASP A 205 -7.90 4.52 -4.16
N ARG A 206 -8.79 4.58 -3.17
CA ARG A 206 -10.22 4.28 -3.38
C ARG A 206 -10.86 5.24 -4.38
N PHE A 207 -10.62 6.54 -4.26
CA PHE A 207 -11.22 7.52 -5.18
C PHE A 207 -10.64 7.42 -6.58
N ALA A 208 -9.32 7.22 -6.70
CA ALA A 208 -8.68 6.97 -7.98
C ALA A 208 -9.26 5.71 -8.68
N ARG A 209 -9.61 4.66 -7.93
CA ARG A 209 -10.26 3.44 -8.47
C ARG A 209 -11.68 3.64 -8.95
N GLU A 210 -12.37 4.67 -8.46
CA GLU A 210 -13.69 5.06 -8.99
C GLU A 210 -13.57 6.08 -10.15
N GLY A 211 -12.37 6.28 -10.69
CA GLY A 211 -12.11 7.17 -11.83
C GLY A 211 -12.04 8.65 -11.47
N ARG A 212 -11.90 8.99 -10.18
CA ARG A 212 -11.76 10.38 -9.72
C ARG A 212 -10.30 10.79 -9.65
N GLU A 213 -9.99 12.02 -10.07
CA GLU A 213 -8.67 12.59 -9.85
C GLU A 213 -8.45 12.75 -8.32
N SER A 214 -7.49 12.00 -7.77
CA SER A 214 -7.24 11.98 -6.33
C SER A 214 -5.77 11.82 -6.00
N MET A 215 -5.33 12.57 -4.99
CA MET A 215 -3.94 12.65 -4.54
C MET A 215 -3.82 12.64 -3.03
N HIS A 216 -2.63 12.26 -2.57
CA HIS A 216 -2.23 12.33 -1.18
C HIS A 216 -1.44 13.61 -0.93
N VAL A 217 -1.58 14.21 0.26
CA VAL A 217 -0.83 15.43 0.61
C VAL A 217 0.68 15.25 0.42
N LEU A 218 1.22 14.07 0.73
CA LEU A 218 2.65 13.78 0.53
C LEU A 218 3.06 13.64 -0.94
N GLU A 219 2.13 13.30 -1.85
CA GLU A 219 2.42 13.31 -3.29
C GLU A 219 2.66 14.76 -3.75
N LEU A 220 1.93 15.75 -3.21
CA LEU A 220 2.19 17.16 -3.47
C LEU A 220 3.45 17.69 -2.78
N VAL A 221 3.60 17.43 -1.47
CA VAL A 221 4.75 17.88 -0.67
C VAL A 221 6.08 17.45 -1.31
N TYR A 222 6.14 16.23 -1.85
CA TYR A 222 7.37 15.70 -2.43
C TYR A 222 7.39 15.66 -3.96
N ALA A 223 6.43 16.31 -4.62
CA ALA A 223 6.29 16.29 -6.08
C ALA A 223 6.42 14.86 -6.65
N ALA A 224 5.74 13.91 -6.01
CA ALA A 224 5.64 12.54 -6.48
C ALA A 224 4.40 12.41 -7.39
N PRO A 225 4.46 11.57 -8.43
CA PRO A 225 3.36 11.46 -9.38
C PRO A 225 2.11 10.88 -8.71
N ALA A 226 1.03 11.67 -8.67
CA ALA A 226 -0.30 11.18 -8.33
C ALA A 226 -0.94 10.58 -9.60
N GLY A 227 -0.68 9.30 -9.85
CA GLY A 227 -1.18 8.58 -11.01
C GLY A 227 -2.36 7.64 -10.73
N ASN A 228 -2.67 6.82 -11.74
CA ASN A 228 -3.63 5.72 -11.64
C ASN A 228 -3.34 4.84 -10.41
N PRO A 229 -4.40 4.30 -9.78
CA PRO A 229 -4.22 3.43 -8.62
C PRO A 229 -3.56 2.11 -9.07
N PRO A 230 -2.48 1.67 -8.40
CA PRO A 230 -1.85 0.41 -8.77
C PRO A 230 -2.76 -0.79 -8.46
N ASP A 231 -2.69 -1.83 -9.28
CA ASP A 231 -3.32 -3.12 -8.99
C ASP A 231 -2.66 -3.83 -7.78
N ILE A 232 -3.21 -4.97 -7.35
CA ILE A 232 -2.71 -5.72 -6.20
C ILE A 232 -1.26 -6.22 -6.37
N SER A 233 -0.89 -6.62 -7.58
CA SER A 233 0.45 -7.11 -7.93
C SER A 233 1.43 -5.95 -7.99
N GLU A 234 1.06 -4.85 -8.65
CA GLU A 234 1.81 -3.59 -8.67
C GLU A 234 2.01 -3.04 -7.26
N LYS A 235 0.99 -3.05 -6.40
CA LYS A 235 1.12 -2.68 -4.99
C LYS A 235 2.19 -3.50 -4.27
N ARG A 236 2.30 -4.79 -4.58
CA ARG A 236 3.34 -5.67 -4.01
C ARG A 236 4.71 -5.37 -4.60
N LYS A 237 4.82 -5.26 -5.93
CA LYS A 237 6.04 -4.86 -6.64
C LYS A 237 6.57 -3.52 -6.15
N ASN A 238 5.70 -2.52 -5.98
CA ASN A 238 6.04 -1.19 -5.47
C ASN A 238 6.68 -1.26 -4.08
N ARG A 239 6.13 -2.05 -3.15
CA ARG A 239 6.72 -2.24 -1.82
C ARG A 239 8.09 -2.94 -1.89
N LEU A 240 8.23 -3.95 -2.75
CA LEU A 240 9.49 -4.66 -2.94
C LEU A 240 10.55 -3.77 -3.58
N ASN A 241 10.19 -3.05 -4.64
CA ASN A 241 11.07 -2.11 -5.35
C ASN A 241 11.49 -0.96 -4.43
N LEU A 242 10.56 -0.41 -3.65
CA LEU A 242 10.89 0.59 -2.63
C LEU A 242 11.88 0.02 -1.62
N LYS A 243 11.65 -1.19 -1.07
CA LYS A 243 12.58 -1.85 -0.14
C LYS A 243 13.97 -2.02 -0.78
N ARG A 244 14.04 -2.52 -2.03
CA ARG A 244 15.29 -2.74 -2.76
C ARG A 244 16.05 -1.44 -2.98
N ARG A 245 15.34 -0.42 -3.49
CA ARG A 245 15.92 0.92 -3.72
C ARG A 245 16.48 1.51 -2.44
N LEU A 246 15.71 1.45 -1.35
CA LEU A 246 16.13 1.90 -0.03
C LEU A 246 17.40 1.18 0.43
N LEU A 247 17.41 -0.16 0.40
CA LEU A 247 18.58 -0.96 0.80
C LEU A 247 19.81 -0.64 -0.05
N LYS A 248 19.66 -0.52 -1.36
CA LYS A 248 20.75 -0.23 -2.29
C LYS A 248 21.28 1.21 -2.16
N GLU A 249 20.40 2.21 -2.30
CA GLU A 249 20.81 3.62 -2.40
C GLU A 249 21.20 4.22 -1.05
N ILE A 250 20.64 3.72 0.06
CA ILE A 250 20.87 4.29 1.39
C ILE A 250 21.83 3.42 2.21
N TRP A 251 21.57 2.12 2.31
CA TRP A 251 22.36 1.21 3.14
C TRP A 251 23.46 0.45 2.39
N ASN A 252 23.60 0.67 1.07
CA ASN A 252 24.56 -0.03 0.21
C ASN A 252 24.47 -1.57 0.33
N GLU A 253 23.25 -2.09 0.53
CA GLU A 253 22.94 -3.51 0.64
C GLU A 253 22.40 -4.02 -0.69
N GLU A 254 23.11 -4.97 -1.31
CA GLU A 254 22.63 -5.65 -2.51
C GLU A 254 21.47 -6.59 -2.20
N VAL A 255 20.45 -6.57 -3.05
CA VAL A 255 19.33 -7.51 -2.99
C VAL A 255 19.36 -8.34 -4.27
N ILE A 256 19.63 -9.63 -4.14
CA ILE A 256 19.63 -10.56 -5.28
C ILE A 256 18.20 -10.68 -5.81
N GLU A 257 18.05 -10.46 -7.10
CA GLU A 257 16.81 -10.67 -7.82
C GLU A 257 16.87 -12.03 -8.51
N VAL A 258 15.88 -12.87 -8.25
CA VAL A 258 15.71 -14.15 -8.95
C VAL A 258 14.62 -13.91 -9.97
N ASN A 259 14.99 -13.92 -11.25
CA ASN A 259 14.05 -13.87 -12.35
C ASN A 259 13.89 -15.29 -12.90
N PRO A 260 12.66 -15.77 -13.14
CA PRO A 260 12.45 -17.04 -13.80
C PRO A 260 13.03 -17.04 -15.23
N GLU A 261 13.48 -18.20 -15.71
CA GLU A 261 14.07 -18.37 -17.05
C GLU A 261 13.04 -18.39 -18.18
N TYR A 262 11.74 -18.35 -17.85
CA TYR A 262 10.62 -18.44 -18.78
C TYR A 262 9.80 -17.14 -18.82
N LYS A 263 9.09 -16.93 -19.94
CA LYS A 263 8.30 -15.73 -20.21
C LYS A 263 6.82 -16.00 -19.94
N ILE A 264 6.19 -15.13 -19.16
CA ILE A 264 4.73 -15.11 -18.97
C ILE A 264 4.16 -13.82 -19.53
N VAL A 265 3.14 -13.95 -20.38
CA VAL A 265 2.35 -12.84 -20.93
C VAL A 265 0.99 -12.83 -20.24
N ILE A 266 0.64 -11.70 -19.61
CA ILE A 266 -0.65 -11.48 -18.98
C ILE A 266 -1.39 -10.38 -19.75
N PRO A 267 -2.41 -10.73 -20.55
CA PRO A 267 -3.27 -9.74 -21.23
C PRO A 267 -3.95 -8.77 -20.25
N GLU A 268 -4.29 -7.56 -20.71
CA GLU A 268 -4.83 -6.49 -19.84
C GLU A 268 -6.19 -6.86 -19.21
N ASP A 269 -7.06 -7.53 -19.95
CA ASP A 269 -8.33 -8.05 -19.46
C ASP A 269 -8.15 -9.13 -18.40
N VAL A 270 -7.14 -9.99 -18.56
CA VAL A 270 -6.76 -10.99 -17.56
C VAL A 270 -6.15 -10.34 -16.33
N ALA A 271 -5.29 -9.34 -16.49
CA ALA A 271 -4.73 -8.58 -15.36
C ALA A 271 -5.82 -7.94 -14.49
N LYS A 272 -6.88 -7.41 -15.10
CA LYS A 272 -8.08 -6.92 -14.37
C LYS A 272 -8.74 -8.03 -13.56
N ILE A 273 -8.89 -9.22 -14.13
CA ILE A 273 -9.43 -10.39 -13.42
C ILE A 273 -8.54 -10.78 -12.23
N LEU A 274 -7.21 -10.75 -12.39
CA LEU A 274 -6.27 -11.04 -11.31
C LEU A 274 -6.42 -10.03 -10.15
N ASP A 275 -6.49 -8.73 -10.44
CA ASP A 275 -6.71 -7.68 -9.43
C ASP A 275 -8.08 -7.84 -8.74
N GLU A 276 -9.14 -8.06 -9.52
CA GLU A 276 -10.49 -8.30 -9.02
C GLU A 276 -10.56 -9.54 -8.14
N ARG A 277 -9.77 -10.57 -8.40
CA ARG A 277 -9.75 -11.82 -7.63
C ARG A 277 -8.66 -11.86 -6.57
N MET A 278 -7.91 -10.77 -6.40
CA MET A 278 -6.79 -10.67 -5.46
C MET A 278 -5.74 -11.77 -5.66
N ILE A 279 -5.49 -12.13 -6.91
CA ILE A 279 -4.46 -13.11 -7.32
C ILE A 279 -3.22 -12.33 -7.72
N LEU A 280 -2.07 -12.65 -7.11
CA LEU A 280 -0.82 -11.97 -7.42
C LEU A 280 -0.19 -12.58 -8.67
N GLU A 281 0.59 -11.79 -9.40
CA GLU A 281 1.46 -12.34 -10.44
C GLU A 281 2.41 -13.42 -9.87
N GLU A 282 2.91 -13.27 -8.64
CA GLU A 282 3.69 -14.32 -7.96
C GLU A 282 2.92 -15.63 -7.78
N ASP A 283 1.60 -15.58 -7.65
CA ASP A 283 0.78 -16.79 -7.61
C ASP A 283 0.70 -17.43 -9.01
N VAL A 284 0.65 -16.63 -10.07
CA VAL A 284 0.75 -17.08 -11.46
C VAL A 284 2.11 -17.75 -11.71
N TYR A 285 3.21 -17.07 -11.38
CA TYR A 285 4.56 -17.61 -11.51
C TYR A 285 4.69 -18.95 -10.77
N ALA A 286 4.24 -19.02 -9.51
CA ALA A 286 4.33 -20.24 -8.71
C ALA A 286 3.51 -21.41 -9.29
N VAL A 287 2.34 -21.15 -9.89
CA VAL A 287 1.57 -22.21 -10.58
C VAL A 287 2.32 -22.71 -11.82
N ILE A 288 2.96 -21.82 -12.58
CA ILE A 288 3.79 -22.22 -13.74
C ILE A 288 5.05 -22.99 -13.28
N GLU A 289 5.71 -22.58 -12.19
CA GLU A 289 6.83 -23.34 -11.61
C GLU A 289 6.42 -24.76 -11.21
N GLU A 290 5.28 -24.89 -10.52
CA GLU A 290 4.72 -26.19 -10.14
C GLU A 290 4.38 -27.04 -11.38
N TYR A 291 3.86 -26.39 -12.43
CA TYR A 291 3.58 -27.04 -13.70
C TYR A 291 4.87 -27.51 -14.39
N HIS A 292 5.96 -26.72 -14.40
CA HIS A 292 7.26 -27.16 -14.95
C HIS A 292 7.85 -28.33 -14.16
N ALA A 293 7.72 -28.30 -12.83
CA ALA A 293 8.29 -29.33 -11.96
C ALA A 293 7.51 -30.65 -12.01
N GLY A 294 6.17 -30.57 -12.04
CA GLY A 294 5.29 -31.73 -11.90
C GLY A 294 4.54 -32.15 -13.17
N GLY A 295 4.51 -31.31 -14.21
CA GLY A 295 3.77 -31.54 -15.47
C GLY A 295 2.25 -31.63 -15.32
N SER A 296 1.69 -31.37 -14.14
CA SER A 296 0.28 -31.59 -13.84
C SER A 296 -0.59 -30.46 -14.41
N ALA A 297 -1.34 -30.77 -15.46
CA ALA A 297 -2.34 -29.88 -16.03
C ALA A 297 -3.48 -30.67 -16.68
N VAL A 298 -4.64 -30.03 -16.80
CA VAL A 298 -5.78 -30.52 -17.60
C VAL A 298 -5.76 -29.77 -18.93
N TYR A 299 -5.71 -30.50 -20.03
CA TYR A 299 -5.84 -29.92 -21.37
C TYR A 299 -7.29 -29.94 -21.84
N ASP A 300 -7.80 -28.80 -22.29
CA ASP A 300 -9.11 -28.67 -22.92
C ASP A 300 -8.97 -28.65 -24.45
N GLU A 301 -9.37 -29.74 -25.11
CA GLU A 301 -9.28 -29.89 -26.57
C GLU A 301 -10.12 -28.86 -27.36
N ILE A 302 -11.17 -28.29 -26.74
CA ILE A 302 -12.07 -27.34 -27.43
C ILE A 302 -11.41 -25.96 -27.49
N SER A 303 -10.81 -25.52 -26.38
CA SER A 303 -10.21 -24.19 -26.29
C SER A 303 -8.71 -24.17 -26.56
N GLY A 304 -8.05 -25.33 -26.53
CA GLY A 304 -6.58 -25.43 -26.61
C GLY A 304 -5.86 -24.97 -25.34
N MET A 305 -6.58 -24.74 -24.23
CA MET A 305 -6.00 -24.22 -22.99
C MET A 305 -5.58 -25.35 -22.04
N LEU A 306 -4.48 -25.10 -21.32
CA LEU A 306 -4.07 -25.87 -20.16
C LEU A 306 -4.61 -25.23 -18.88
N THR A 307 -5.01 -26.06 -17.92
CA THR A 307 -5.39 -25.62 -16.58
C THR A 307 -4.53 -26.35 -15.54
N SER A 308 -3.73 -25.58 -14.79
CA SER A 308 -2.94 -26.11 -13.66
C SER A 308 -3.32 -25.41 -12.35
N SER A 309 -2.87 -25.96 -11.23
CA SER A 309 -3.17 -25.42 -9.91
C SER A 309 -2.08 -25.63 -8.89
N LEU A 310 -1.93 -24.67 -7.98
CA LEU A 310 -1.03 -24.78 -6.83
C LEU A 310 -1.76 -24.32 -5.56
N ARG A 311 -1.57 -25.07 -4.48
CA ARG A 311 -2.08 -24.70 -3.15
C ARG A 311 -1.02 -23.99 -2.34
N ARG A 312 -1.23 -22.70 -2.05
CA ARG A 312 -0.38 -21.90 -1.15
C ARG A 312 -1.15 -21.57 0.13
N GLY A 313 -0.67 -22.09 1.25
CA GLY A 313 -1.35 -21.97 2.54
C GLY A 313 -2.74 -22.62 2.52
N ASN A 314 -3.78 -21.81 2.67
CA ASN A 314 -5.19 -22.24 2.71
C ASN A 314 -5.97 -21.95 1.42
N VAL A 315 -5.30 -21.45 0.36
CA VAL A 315 -5.90 -21.12 -0.94
C VAL A 315 -5.26 -21.96 -2.03
N THR A 316 -6.07 -22.48 -2.95
CA THR A 316 -5.61 -23.08 -4.21
C THR A 316 -5.87 -22.09 -5.33
N PHE A 317 -4.82 -21.79 -6.09
CA PHE A 317 -4.85 -20.94 -7.27
C PHE A 317 -4.90 -21.82 -8.50
N TRP A 318 -5.76 -21.47 -9.45
CA TRP A 318 -5.91 -22.14 -10.74
C TRP A 318 -5.59 -21.16 -11.83
N LEU A 319 -4.83 -21.64 -12.79
CA LEU A 319 -4.35 -20.86 -13.91
C LEU A 319 -4.75 -21.56 -15.20
N GLN A 320 -5.41 -20.81 -16.08
CA GLN A 320 -5.70 -21.21 -17.44
C GLN A 320 -4.72 -20.49 -18.36
N PHE A 321 -3.99 -21.22 -19.20
CA PHE A 321 -2.93 -20.67 -20.04
C PHE A 321 -2.73 -21.48 -21.32
N THR A 322 -2.11 -20.87 -22.33
CA THR A 322 -1.58 -21.54 -23.52
C THR A 322 -0.06 -21.58 -23.48
N GLU A 323 0.51 -22.59 -24.11
CA GLU A 323 1.93 -22.67 -24.45
C GLU A 323 2.09 -22.19 -25.89
N ASP A 324 2.66 -21.00 -26.07
CA ASP A 324 2.78 -20.42 -27.40
C ASP A 324 4.08 -20.87 -28.09
N GLU A 325 5.19 -20.87 -27.35
CA GLU A 325 6.53 -21.34 -27.72
C GLU A 325 7.19 -22.03 -26.51
N ALA A 326 8.35 -22.66 -26.69
CA ALA A 326 9.12 -23.22 -25.57
C ALA A 326 9.38 -22.13 -24.51
N ASP A 327 9.02 -22.41 -23.26
CA ASP A 327 9.18 -21.51 -22.12
C ASP A 327 8.44 -20.16 -22.26
N ALA A 328 7.35 -20.11 -23.05
CA ALA A 328 6.51 -18.94 -23.22
C ALA A 328 5.02 -19.25 -22.99
N TYR A 329 4.44 -18.63 -21.97
CA TYR A 329 3.08 -18.88 -21.52
C TYR A 329 2.20 -17.63 -21.65
N THR A 330 1.04 -17.76 -22.30
CA THR A 330 0.01 -16.70 -22.29
C THR A 330 -1.10 -17.07 -21.32
N ILE A 331 -1.34 -16.22 -20.33
CA ILE A 331 -2.39 -16.45 -19.35
C ILE A 331 -3.75 -16.05 -19.93
N CYS A 332 -4.69 -16.97 -19.90
CA CYS A 332 -6.06 -16.78 -20.40
C CYS A 332 -7.06 -16.54 -19.27
N GLY A 333 -6.75 -16.96 -18.04
CA GLY A 333 -7.62 -16.75 -16.89
C GLY A 333 -7.05 -17.32 -15.60
N ALA A 334 -7.59 -16.87 -14.46
CA ALA A 334 -7.25 -17.45 -13.18
C ALA A 334 -8.40 -17.33 -12.17
N TYR A 335 -8.46 -18.27 -11.24
CA TYR A 335 -9.37 -18.22 -10.10
C TYR A 335 -8.74 -18.84 -8.86
N SER A 336 -9.31 -18.58 -7.70
CA SER A 336 -8.82 -19.16 -6.46
C SER A 336 -9.96 -19.59 -5.55
N HIS A 337 -9.72 -20.63 -4.75
CA HIS A 337 -10.68 -21.12 -3.78
C HIS A 337 -10.01 -21.81 -2.60
N ARG A 338 -10.75 -21.95 -1.50
CA ARG A 338 -10.30 -22.69 -0.32
C ARG A 338 -10.65 -24.18 -0.48
N MET A 339 -9.79 -24.94 -1.15
CA MET A 339 -9.93 -26.40 -1.22
C MET A 339 -8.58 -27.11 -1.12
N LYS A 340 -8.59 -28.44 -1.08
CA LYS A 340 -7.42 -29.31 -1.21
C LYS A 340 -7.64 -30.23 -2.41
N VAL A 341 -6.78 -30.13 -3.42
CA VAL A 341 -6.74 -31.11 -4.51
C VAL A 341 -5.96 -32.32 -4.01
N ARG A 342 -6.47 -33.53 -4.28
CA ARG A 342 -5.78 -34.78 -3.96
C ARG A 342 -5.73 -35.63 -5.22
N THR A 343 -4.54 -36.11 -5.56
CA THR A 343 -4.37 -37.12 -6.60
C THR A 343 -4.94 -38.43 -6.08
N ARG A 344 -5.87 -39.04 -6.83
CA ARG A 344 -6.59 -40.23 -6.39
C ARG A 344 -5.75 -41.51 -6.51
N PHE A 345 -4.71 -41.48 -7.34
CA PHE A 345 -3.77 -42.59 -7.57
C PHE A 345 -2.36 -42.00 -7.75
N GLU A 346 -1.41 -42.44 -6.93
CA GLU A 346 0.02 -42.29 -7.25
C GLU A 346 0.35 -43.33 -8.32
N VAL A 347 0.99 -42.92 -9.42
CA VAL A 347 1.41 -43.81 -10.51
C VAL A 347 2.72 -44.49 -10.14
#